data_AF-A0A1F9A2J1-F1
#
_entry.id   AF-A0A1F9A2J1-F1
#
_cell.length_a   1.000
_cell.length_b   1.000
_cell.length_c   1.000
_cell.angle_alpha   90.00
_cell.angle_beta   90.00
_cell.angle_gamma   90.00
#
_symmetry.space_group_name_H-M   'P 1'
#
loop_
_entity.id
_entity.type
_entity.pdbx_description
1 polymer ?
#
loop_
_entity_poly.entity_id
_entity_poly.type
_entity_poly.pdbx_seq_one_letter_code
_entity_poly.pdbx_strand_id
1 'polypeptide(L)'
;MTYTKILIFGLILCTLGIAGCTNTSTSSGFGTGGGYSINLRATQTIIPQSGQTTLIATVRDAQGNPVNDATRGVSFTSSLGATITTVDSITLGACSTTYTAPSSTNTATPGVDQVTASYQGAFAYISIYVYAP
;
A
#
# COMPACT_ATOMS: atom_id res chain seq x y z
N MET A 1 47.02 -0.06 -35.11
CA MET A 1 45.58 -0.33 -35.34
C MET A 1 45.35 -1.80 -35.05
N THR A 2 44.82 -2.11 -33.87
CA THR A 2 44.63 -3.49 -33.39
C THR A 2 43.32 -3.55 -32.60
N TYR A 3 42.38 -4.37 -33.07
CA TYR A 3 41.09 -4.64 -32.41
C TYR A 3 41.25 -5.82 -31.44
N THR A 4 40.77 -5.69 -30.20
CA THR A 4 40.25 -6.84 -29.42
C THR A 4 39.11 -6.37 -28.50
N LYS A 5 37.90 -6.85 -28.80
CA LYS A 5 36.69 -6.76 -27.98
C LYS A 5 36.82 -7.71 -26.77
N ILE A 6 36.73 -7.20 -25.55
CA ILE A 6 36.37 -7.93 -24.33
C ILE A 6 35.32 -7.05 -23.64
N LEU A 7 34.03 -7.20 -23.98
CA LEU A 7 33.10 -8.12 -23.30
C LEU A 7 33.08 -7.92 -21.77
N ILE A 8 32.77 -6.69 -21.34
CA ILE A 8 32.19 -6.41 -20.02
C ILE A 8 30.71 -6.12 -20.24
N PHE A 9 29.97 -7.17 -20.60
CA PHE A 9 28.54 -7.26 -20.32
C PHE A 9 28.45 -7.63 -18.85
N GLY A 10 28.67 -6.63 -18.00
CA GLY A 10 28.63 -6.74 -16.55
C GLY A 10 27.22 -7.08 -16.12
N LEU A 11 26.95 -8.38 -15.97
CA LEU A 11 26.19 -8.98 -14.88
C LEU A 11 24.99 -8.16 -14.35
N ILE A 12 24.09 -7.71 -15.24
CA ILE A 12 22.70 -7.41 -14.87
C ILE A 12 21.98 -8.77 -14.85
N LEU A 13 22.34 -9.57 -13.85
CA LEU A 13 21.81 -10.91 -13.66
C LEU A 13 20.84 -10.88 -12.47
N CYS A 14 19.57 -11.07 -12.80
CA CYS A 14 18.58 -11.71 -11.94
C CYS A 14 18.32 -11.11 -10.54
N THR A 15 17.75 -9.91 -10.48
CA THR A 15 16.83 -9.56 -9.36
C THR A 15 15.48 -9.02 -9.83
N LEU A 16 15.27 -8.90 -11.14
CA LEU A 16 13.94 -8.65 -11.70
C LEU A 16 13.08 -9.89 -11.55
N GLY A 17 12.36 -9.90 -10.43
CA GLY A 17 10.98 -10.38 -10.40
C GLY A 17 10.83 -11.85 -10.71
N ILE A 18 11.06 -12.67 -9.68
CA ILE A 18 10.10 -13.76 -9.46
C ILE A 18 8.78 -13.05 -9.14
N ALA A 19 8.05 -12.66 -10.18
CA ALA A 19 6.65 -12.30 -10.10
C ALA A 19 5.90 -13.60 -9.76
N GLY A 20 6.07 -14.06 -8.52
CA GLY A 20 4.98 -14.79 -7.89
C GLY A 20 3.81 -13.83 -7.94
N CYS A 21 2.75 -14.22 -8.65
CA CYS A 21 1.48 -13.51 -8.72
C CYS A 21 0.88 -13.42 -7.31
N THR A 22 1.50 -12.61 -6.46
CA THR A 22 0.90 -12.10 -5.26
C THR A 22 0.25 -10.82 -5.73
N ASN A 23 -1.07 -10.72 -5.57
CA ASN A 23 -1.84 -9.52 -5.90
C ASN A 23 -1.51 -8.39 -4.92
N THR A 24 -0.23 -8.17 -4.62
CA THR A 24 0.26 -7.06 -3.81
C THR A 24 0.37 -5.86 -4.73
N SER A 25 -0.18 -4.73 -4.31
CA SER A 25 0.03 -3.45 -5.01
C SER A 25 0.57 -2.43 -4.04
N THR A 26 1.41 -1.56 -4.58
CA THR A 26 1.90 -0.35 -3.94
C THR A 26 1.14 0.85 -4.53
N SER A 27 0.99 1.89 -3.72
CA SER A 27 0.18 3.09 -3.93
C SER A 27 0.04 3.52 -5.40
N SER A 28 -1.20 3.74 -5.85
CA SER A 28 -1.51 4.17 -7.22
C SER A 28 -1.58 5.69 -7.40
N GLY A 29 -1.39 6.46 -6.32
CA GLY A 29 -1.08 7.89 -6.34
C GLY A 29 -0.68 8.39 -4.95
N PHE A 30 0.01 9.52 -4.90
CA PHE A 30 0.53 10.13 -3.67
C PHE A 30 0.44 11.64 -3.75
N GLY A 31 0.03 12.28 -2.67
CA GLY A 31 0.13 13.71 -2.46
C GLY A 31 1.03 14.01 -1.27
N THR A 32 1.89 15.01 -1.42
CA THR A 32 2.68 15.55 -0.30
C THR A 32 1.87 16.65 0.39
N GLY A 33 1.84 16.63 1.71
CA GLY A 33 1.15 17.63 2.52
C GLY A 33 1.83 17.75 3.88
N GLY A 34 1.95 18.97 4.39
CA GLY A 34 2.66 19.26 5.65
C GLY A 34 4.15 18.89 5.65
N GLY A 35 4.76 18.63 4.48
CA GLY A 35 6.12 18.11 4.35
C GLY A 35 6.23 16.58 4.45
N TYR A 36 5.12 15.86 4.62
CA TYR A 36 5.13 14.40 4.73
C TYR A 36 4.86 13.71 3.39
N SER A 37 5.31 12.47 3.28
CA SER A 37 4.94 11.55 2.19
C SER A 37 4.44 10.24 2.78
N ILE A 38 3.49 9.62 2.09
CA ILE A 38 2.90 8.33 2.48
C ILE A 38 2.90 7.38 1.29
N ASN A 39 3.26 6.12 1.54
CA ASN A 39 3.15 5.03 0.59
C ASN A 39 2.21 3.98 1.19
N LEU A 40 1.16 3.62 0.47
CA LEU A 40 0.21 2.60 0.88
C LEU A 40 0.45 1.30 0.12
N ARG A 41 0.43 0.16 0.82
CA ARG A 41 0.53 -1.17 0.24
C ARG A 41 -0.54 -2.07 0.84
N ALA A 42 -1.07 -3.01 0.04
CA ALA A 42 -1.88 -4.11 0.53
C ALA A 42 -1.16 -5.45 0.31
N THR A 43 -1.33 -6.40 1.24
CA THR A 43 -0.84 -7.77 1.05
C THR A 43 -1.61 -8.51 -0.03
N GLN A 44 -2.87 -8.12 -0.28
CA GLN A 44 -3.72 -8.63 -1.35
C GLN A 44 -4.66 -7.51 -1.84
N THR A 45 -4.83 -7.39 -3.15
CA THR A 45 -5.73 -6.44 -3.81
C THR A 45 -6.89 -7.14 -4.51
N ILE A 46 -6.97 -8.46 -4.41
CA ILE A 46 -8.09 -9.26 -4.90
C ILE A 46 -8.50 -10.18 -3.76
N ILE A 47 -9.68 -9.96 -3.18
CA ILE A 47 -10.18 -10.70 -2.02
C ILE A 47 -11.68 -10.96 -2.15
N PRO A 48 -12.21 -12.06 -1.60
CA PRO A 48 -13.64 -12.31 -1.59
C PRO A 48 -14.35 -11.35 -0.61
N GLN A 49 -15.66 -11.20 -0.74
CA GLN A 49 -16.50 -10.57 0.30
C GLN A 49 -16.27 -11.23 1.66
N SER A 50 -16.28 -10.44 2.74
CA SER A 50 -15.85 -10.84 4.10
C SER A 50 -14.40 -11.31 4.22
N GLY A 51 -13.62 -11.30 3.13
CA GLY A 51 -12.19 -11.56 3.13
C GLY A 51 -11.41 -10.44 3.81
N GLN A 52 -10.16 -10.73 4.16
CA GLN A 52 -9.28 -9.78 4.84
C GLN A 52 -7.99 -9.57 4.07
N THR A 53 -7.44 -8.36 4.16
CA THR A 53 -6.08 -8.06 3.73
C THR A 53 -5.41 -7.15 4.75
N THR A 54 -4.09 -7.06 4.68
CA THR A 54 -3.31 -6.16 5.54
C THR A 54 -2.89 -4.95 4.72
N LEU A 55 -3.29 -3.77 5.19
CA LEU A 55 -2.83 -2.48 4.68
C LEU A 55 -1.60 -2.05 5.46
N ILE A 56 -0.55 -1.67 4.75
CA ILE A 56 0.71 -1.20 5.30
C ILE A 56 0.93 0.20 4.73
N ALA A 57 0.87 1.21 5.58
CA ALA A 57 1.20 2.58 5.25
C ALA A 57 2.60 2.92 5.77
N THR A 58 3.46 3.39 4.88
CA THR A 58 4.80 3.89 5.22
C THR A 58 4.81 5.41 5.10
N VAL A 59 5.12 6.11 6.18
CA VAL A 59 5.16 7.57 6.28
C VAL A 59 6.59 8.07 6.49
N ARG A 60 6.99 9.06 5.70
CA ARG A 60 8.28 9.76 5.82
C ARG A 60 8.10 11.25 5.94
N ASP A 61 9.02 11.91 6.65
CA ASP A 61 9.09 13.37 6.76
C ASP A 61 9.68 14.02 5.49
N ALA A 62 9.84 15.35 5.52
CA ALA A 62 10.32 16.15 4.40
C ALA A 62 11.78 15.84 4.03
N GLN A 63 12.55 15.30 4.98
CA GLN A 63 13.94 14.90 4.82
C GLN A 63 14.06 13.42 4.41
N GLY A 64 12.93 12.71 4.32
CA GLY A 64 12.87 11.29 3.96
C GLY A 64 13.06 10.32 5.13
N ASN A 65 13.13 10.81 6.37
CA ASN A 65 13.28 9.96 7.55
C ASN A 65 11.94 9.29 7.91
N PRO A 66 11.97 8.08 8.50
CA PRO A 66 10.77 7.43 8.99
C PRO A 66 10.13 8.23 10.13
N VAL A 67 8.81 8.44 10.05
CA VAL A 67 8.04 9.09 11.10
C VAL A 67 7.86 8.15 12.29
N ASN A 68 8.04 8.66 13.51
CA ASN A 68 7.68 7.95 14.75
C ASN A 68 6.68 8.82 15.49
N ASP A 69 5.45 8.35 15.64
CA ASP A 69 4.37 9.06 16.29
C ASP A 69 3.59 8.10 17.17
N ALA A 70 3.72 8.23 18.49
CA ALA A 70 3.07 7.33 19.45
C ALA A 70 1.60 7.69 19.71
N THR A 71 1.13 8.81 19.16
CA THR A 71 -0.17 9.40 19.51
C THR A 71 -1.09 9.59 18.32
N ARG A 72 -0.56 9.51 17.11
CA ARG A 72 -1.32 9.65 15.87
C ARG A 72 -0.86 8.61 14.86
N GLY A 73 -1.79 7.79 14.39
CA GLY A 73 -1.58 6.90 13.27
C GLY A 73 -2.03 7.47 11.93
N VAL A 74 -2.05 6.59 10.93
CA VAL A 74 -2.56 6.89 9.60
C VAL A 74 -4.08 6.71 9.60
N SER A 75 -4.80 7.70 9.07
CA SER A 75 -6.24 7.57 8.86
C SER A 75 -6.51 6.83 7.56
N PHE A 76 -7.35 5.80 7.60
CA PHE A 76 -7.75 5.02 6.44
C PHE A 76 -9.24 5.19 6.18
N THR A 77 -9.61 5.29 4.92
CA THR A 77 -11.01 5.37 4.47
C THR A 77 -11.23 4.41 3.31
N SER A 78 -12.44 3.87 3.20
CA SER A 78 -12.87 2.93 2.17
C SER A 78 -14.09 3.49 1.46
N SER A 79 -14.12 3.36 0.14
CA SER A 79 -15.25 3.75 -0.72
C SER A 79 -16.38 2.72 -0.74
N LEU A 80 -16.08 1.42 -0.55
CA LEU A 80 -17.06 0.33 -0.47
C LEU A 80 -17.58 0.08 0.96
N GLY A 81 -17.11 0.84 1.95
CA GLY A 81 -17.56 0.71 3.34
C GLY A 81 -16.94 -0.49 4.07
N ALA A 82 -15.69 -0.81 3.76
CA ALA A 82 -14.91 -1.83 4.46
C ALA A 82 -14.65 -1.43 5.92
N THR A 83 -14.56 -2.43 6.78
CA THR A 83 -14.13 -2.23 8.17
C THR A 83 -12.61 -2.21 8.22
N ILE A 84 -12.04 -1.11 8.71
CA ILE A 84 -10.59 -0.95 8.88
C ILE A 84 -10.31 -0.73 10.36
N THR A 85 -9.42 -1.54 10.95
CA THR A 85 -9.02 -1.36 12.34
C THR A 85 -8.20 -0.07 12.47
N THR A 86 -8.55 0.81 13.40
CA THR A 86 -7.74 2.01 13.64
C THR A 86 -6.42 1.63 14.29
N VAL A 87 -5.36 2.30 13.87
CA VAL A 87 -4.03 2.19 14.48
C VAL A 87 -3.65 3.60 14.90
N ASP A 88 -3.36 3.79 16.17
CA ASP A 88 -3.17 5.13 16.75
C ASP A 88 -1.68 5.52 16.87
N SER A 89 -0.79 4.77 16.24
CA SER A 89 0.65 5.03 16.27
C SER A 89 1.36 4.65 14.97
N ILE A 90 2.43 5.39 14.64
CA ILE A 90 3.39 5.07 13.59
C ILE A 90 4.73 4.74 14.25
N THR A 91 5.28 3.57 13.94
CA THR A 91 6.56 3.12 14.47
C THR A 91 7.52 2.83 13.32
N LEU A 92 8.70 3.43 13.37
CA LEU A 92 9.73 3.35 12.34
C LEU A 92 9.20 3.68 10.93
N GLY A 93 8.28 4.65 10.86
CA GLY A 93 7.67 5.10 9.62
C GLY A 93 6.65 4.12 9.06
N ALA A 94 6.25 3.07 9.77
CA ALA A 94 5.27 2.11 9.31
C ALA A 94 4.04 2.04 10.24
N CYS A 95 2.88 1.85 9.62
CA CYS A 95 1.60 1.63 10.26
C CYS A 95 0.90 0.49 9.51
N SER A 96 0.51 -0.57 10.21
CA SER A 96 -0.12 -1.75 9.61
C SER A 96 -1.50 -1.96 10.21
N THR A 97 -2.52 -2.11 9.36
CA THR A 97 -3.90 -2.38 9.79
C THR A 97 -4.54 -3.49 8.98
N THR A 98 -5.57 -4.12 9.55
CA THR A 98 -6.41 -5.08 8.85
C THR A 98 -7.56 -4.36 8.16
N TYR A 99 -7.69 -4.61 6.87
CA TYR A 99 -8.86 -4.32 6.06
C TYR A 99 -9.76 -5.55 6.02
N THR A 100 -11.04 -5.39 6.28
CA THR A 100 -12.06 -6.44 6.13
C THR A 100 -13.08 -6.01 5.09
N ALA A 101 -13.16 -6.76 3.99
CA ALA A 101 -14.11 -6.48 2.91
C ALA A 101 -15.55 -6.53 3.43
N PRO A 102 -16.45 -5.69 2.90
CA PRO A 102 -17.86 -5.76 3.23
C PRO A 102 -18.45 -7.17 3.00
N SER A 103 -19.39 -7.57 3.87
CA SER A 103 -20.18 -8.79 3.72
C SER A 103 -21.28 -8.61 2.68
N SER A 104 -21.72 -9.70 2.03
CA SER A 104 -22.89 -9.73 1.14
C SER A 104 -24.22 -9.39 1.83
N THR A 105 -24.25 -9.43 3.16
CA THR A 105 -25.40 -9.00 3.98
C THR A 105 -25.47 -7.49 4.17
N ASN A 106 -24.34 -6.80 3.99
CA ASN A 106 -24.31 -5.36 3.83
C ASN A 106 -24.53 -5.09 2.34
N THR A 107 -25.25 -4.04 1.97
CA THR A 107 -25.58 -3.65 0.59
C THR A 107 -24.38 -3.34 -0.32
N ALA A 108 -23.17 -3.71 0.07
CA ALA A 108 -21.94 -3.52 -0.67
C ALA A 108 -21.85 -4.52 -1.84
N THR A 109 -22.03 -3.99 -3.04
CA THR A 109 -21.84 -4.72 -4.29
C THR A 109 -20.36 -5.10 -4.46
N PRO A 110 -20.04 -6.33 -4.92
CA PRO A 110 -18.70 -6.64 -5.42
C PRO A 110 -18.20 -5.56 -6.39
N GLY A 111 -16.92 -5.19 -6.30
CA GLY A 111 -16.40 -4.07 -7.06
C GLY A 111 -15.02 -3.63 -6.60
N VAL A 112 -14.58 -2.49 -7.12
CA VAL A 112 -13.30 -1.89 -6.75
C VAL A 112 -13.51 -0.98 -5.55
N ASP A 113 -12.87 -1.29 -4.43
CA ASP A 113 -12.73 -0.37 -3.30
C ASP A 113 -11.48 0.49 -3.43
N GLN A 114 -11.65 1.80 -3.48
CA GLN A 114 -10.55 2.74 -3.29
C GLN A 114 -10.33 2.99 -1.80
N VAL A 115 -9.23 2.45 -1.29
CA VAL A 115 -8.77 2.73 0.07
C VAL A 115 -7.81 3.90 0.04
N THR A 116 -8.12 4.94 0.80
CA THR A 116 -7.26 6.13 0.95
C THR A 116 -6.66 6.16 2.34
N ALA A 117 -5.34 6.30 2.41
CA ALA A 117 -4.57 6.51 3.62
C ALA A 117 -4.11 7.98 3.67
N SER A 118 -4.20 8.61 4.84
CA SER A 118 -3.77 10.00 5.02
C SER A 118 -3.06 10.25 6.34
N TYR A 119 -2.05 11.12 6.31
CA TYR A 119 -1.32 11.59 7.50
C TYR A 119 -0.82 13.02 7.28
N GLN A 120 -1.19 13.95 8.17
CA GLN A 120 -0.74 15.36 8.16
C GLN A 120 -0.86 16.07 6.79
N GLY A 121 -1.90 15.74 6.02
CA GLY A 121 -2.13 16.29 4.68
C GLY A 121 -1.47 15.53 3.54
N ALA A 122 -0.53 14.61 3.83
CA ALA A 122 -0.08 13.62 2.85
C ALA A 122 -1.16 12.55 2.66
N PHE A 123 -1.34 12.07 1.43
CA PHE A 123 -2.30 11.01 1.13
C PHE A 123 -1.75 10.02 0.12
N ALA A 124 -2.23 8.78 0.21
CA ALA A 124 -1.96 7.69 -0.72
C ALA A 124 -3.24 6.89 -0.92
N TYR A 125 -3.43 6.30 -2.10
CA TYR A 125 -4.56 5.42 -2.34
C TYR A 125 -4.15 4.12 -3.01
N ILE A 126 -4.96 3.09 -2.79
CA ILE A 126 -4.83 1.76 -3.42
C ILE A 126 -6.22 1.25 -3.77
N SER A 127 -6.30 0.48 -4.86
CA SER A 127 -7.54 -0.18 -5.27
C SER A 127 -7.52 -1.64 -4.82
N ILE A 128 -8.59 -2.09 -4.17
CA ILE A 128 -8.82 -3.47 -3.78
C ILE A 128 -10.07 -3.96 -4.50
N TYR A 129 -9.93 -4.98 -5.34
CA TYR A 129 -11.05 -5.65 -5.98
C TYR A 129 -11.66 -6.68 -5.03
N VAL A 130 -12.93 -6.46 -4.69
CA VAL A 130 -13.75 -7.36 -3.86
C VAL A 130 -14.68 -8.15 -4.78
N TYR A 131 -14.57 -9.47 -4.79
CA TYR A 131 -15.41 -10.35 -5.61
C TYR A 131 -16.42 -11.14 -4.77
N ALA A 132 -17.57 -11.48 -5.38
CA ALA A 132 -18.47 -12.47 -4.81
C ALA A 132 -17.86 -13.87 -5.02
N PRO A 133 -17.78 -14.70 -3.96
CA PRO A 133 -17.20 -16.05 -4.06
C PRO A 133 -17.98 -16.99 -4.97
#